data_AF-A0A4S8M4W9-F1
#
_entry.id   AF-A0A4S8M4W9-F1
#
_cell.length_a   1.000
_cell.length_b   1.000
_cell.length_c   1.000
_cell.angle_alpha   90.00
_cell.angle_beta   90.00
_cell.angle_gamma   90.00
#
_symmetry.space_group_name_H-M   'P 1'
#
loop_
_entity.id
_entity.type
_entity.pdbx_description
1 polymer ?
#
loop_
_entity_poly.entity_id
_entity_poly.type
_entity_poly.pdbx_seq_one_letter_code
_entity_poly.pdbx_strand_id
1 'polypeptide(L)' 'SSNGYAFMAIIAHYVDNKGKLVEILIDFRELIGEHSGENMADAVWETLEKFGINNRVSINSYNNVV' A
#
# COMPACT_ATOMS: atom_id res chain seq x y z
N SER A 1 18.99 -2.41 -1.56
CA SER A 1 19.17 -3.88 -1.47
C SER A 1 19.49 -4.47 -2.82
N SER A 2 20.55 -5.30 -2.89
CA SER A 2 21.09 -5.90 -4.13
C SER A 2 20.43 -7.24 -4.46
N ASN A 3 19.11 -7.25 -4.54
CA ASN A 3 18.29 -8.20 -5.25
C ASN A 3 17.30 -7.33 -6.04
N GLY A 4 17.42 -7.26 -7.35
CA GLY A 4 16.70 -6.28 -8.19
C GLY A 4 15.17 -6.41 -8.24
N TYR A 5 14.58 -7.06 -7.25
CA TYR A 5 13.15 -7.27 -7.05
C TYR A 5 12.77 -6.73 -5.68
N ALA A 6 11.87 -5.75 -5.63
CA ALA A 6 11.12 -5.44 -4.42
C ALA A 6 9.66 -5.70 -4.62
N PHE A 7 9.03 -6.12 -3.54
CA PHE A 7 7.60 -6.31 -3.47
C PHE A 7 7.02 -5.40 -2.42
N MET A 8 5.85 -4.85 -2.70
CA MET A 8 5.07 -4.05 -1.77
C MET A 8 3.70 -4.68 -1.59
N ALA A 9 3.37 -4.94 -0.33
CA ALA A 9 2.03 -5.31 0.10
C ALA A 9 1.31 -4.06 0.61
N ILE A 10 0.08 -3.84 0.16
CA ILE A 10 -0.78 -2.76 0.66
C ILE A 10 -1.93 -3.40 1.43
N ILE A 11 -2.01 -3.08 2.72
CA ILE A 11 -2.99 -3.65 3.65
C ILE A 11 -3.91 -2.54 4.14
N ALA A 12 -5.21 -2.67 3.87
CA ALA A 12 -6.21 -1.78 4.41
C ALA A 12 -6.62 -2.24 5.81
N HIS A 13 -6.62 -1.28 6.74
CA HIS A 13 -7.09 -1.47 8.11
C HIS A 13 -8.30 -0.57 8.32
N TYR A 14 -9.44 -1.15 8.71
CA TYR A 14 -10.65 -0.39 8.99
C TYR A 14 -11.53 -1.09 10.03
N VAL A 15 -12.47 -0.34 10.62
CA VAL A 15 -13.48 -0.90 11.52
C VAL A 15 -14.77 -1.11 10.72
N ASP A 16 -15.29 -2.34 10.72
CA ASP A 16 -16.53 -2.65 10.02
C ASP A 16 -17.78 -2.15 10.76
N ASN A 17 -18.96 -2.34 10.16
CA ASN A 17 -20.24 -1.92 10.73
C ASN A 17 -20.64 -2.67 12.02
N LYS A 18 -19.90 -3.71 12.41
CA LYS A 18 -20.06 -4.44 13.68
C LYS A 18 -19.04 -4.02 14.73
N GLY A 19 -18.21 -3.01 14.45
CA GLY A 19 -17.16 -2.56 15.35
C GLY A 19 -15.93 -3.49 15.37
N LYS A 20 -15.80 -4.39 14.39
CA LYS A 20 -14.66 -5.31 14.31
C LYS A 20 -13.53 -4.67 13.51
N LEU A 21 -12.30 -4.74 14.02
CA LEU A 21 -11.10 -4.41 13.26
C LEU A 21 -10.92 -5.44 12.13
N VAL A 22 -10.81 -4.96 10.90
CA VAL A 22 -10.60 -5.73 9.69
C VAL A 22 -9.27 -5.33 9.06
N GLU A 23 -8.50 -6.34 8.68
CA GLU A 23 -7.25 -6.21 7.94
C GLU A 23 -7.39 -7.00 6.63
N ILE A 24 -7.19 -6.33 5.50
CA ILE A 24 -7.33 -6.96 4.19
C ILE A 24 -6.17 -6.55 3.28
N LEU A 25 -5.52 -7.54 2.66
CA LEU A 25 -4.55 -7.32 1.60
C LEU A 25 -5.29 -6.84 0.36
N ILE A 26 -5.12 -5.56 0.01
CA ILE A 26 -5.79 -4.97 -1.15
C ILE A 26 -4.91 -4.96 -2.39
N ASP A 27 -3.59 -5.06 -2.21
CA ASP A 27 -2.68 -5.26 -3.32
C ASP A 27 -1.35 -5.90 -2.89
N PHE A 28 -0.75 -6.63 -3.82
CA PHE A 28 0.59 -7.18 -3.70
C PHE A 28 1.25 -7.11 -5.08
N ARG A 29 2.26 -6.26 -5.22
CA ARG A 29 2.90 -6.00 -6.50
C ARG A 29 4.41 -5.84 -6.37
N GLU A 30 5.11 -6.11 -7.45
CA GLU A 30 6.50 -5.74 -7.60
C GLU A 30 6.61 -4.21 -7.74
N LEU A 31 7.52 -3.59 -6.99
CA LEU A 31 7.91 -2.20 -7.19
C LEU A 31 9.01 -2.15 -8.24
N ILE A 32 8.66 -1.64 -9.41
CA ILE A 32 9.61 -1.45 -10.53
C ILE A 32 10.29 -0.09 -10.37
N GLY A 33 11.61 -0.04 -10.48
CA GLY A 33 12.39 1.21 -10.39
C GLY A 33 12.96 1.47 -8.99
N GLU A 34 13.35 2.71 -8.71
CA GLU A 34 13.89 3.07 -7.40
C GLU A 34 12.81 2.93 -6.31
N HIS A 35 13.17 2.39 -5.14
CA HIS A 35 12.24 2.32 -4.00
C HIS A 35 12.20 3.68 -3.28
N SER A 36 11.98 4.74 -4.04
CA SER A 36 11.77 6.08 -3.53
C SER A 36 10.37 6.18 -2.90
N GLY A 37 10.21 7.14 -1.98
CA GLY A 37 8.89 7.43 -1.39
C GLY A 37 7.84 7.78 -2.44
N GLU A 38 8.25 8.44 -3.53
CA GLU A 38 7.39 8.80 -4.66
C GLU A 38 6.87 7.56 -5.40
N ASN A 39 7.76 6.62 -5.77
CA ASN A 39 7.35 5.39 -6.46
C ASN A 39 6.40 4.53 -5.61
N MET A 40 6.66 4.47 -4.29
CA MET A 40 5.75 3.81 -3.36
C MET A 40 4.40 4.54 -3.24
N ALA A 41 4.39 5.88 -3.21
CA ALA A 41 3.18 6.68 -3.17
C ALA A 41 2.32 6.49 -4.43
N ASP A 42 2.94 6.46 -5.61
CA ASP A 42 2.27 6.20 -6.89
C ASP A 42 1.62 4.81 -6.89
N ALA A 43 2.36 3.78 -6.47
CA ALA A 43 1.83 2.42 -6.38
C ALA A 43 0.66 2.30 -5.38
N VAL A 44 0.70 3.04 -4.27
CA VAL A 44 -0.43 3.15 -3.35
C VAL A 44 -1.60 3.89 -4.00
N TRP A 45 -1.36 5.03 -4.64
CA TRP A 45 -2.40 5.85 -5.27
C TRP A 45 -3.17 5.07 -6.35
N GLU A 46 -2.45 4.39 -7.25
CA GLU A 46 -3.06 3.52 -8.27
C GLU A 46 -3.92 2.41 -7.65
N THR A 47 -3.49 1.85 -6.52
CA THR A 47 -4.27 0.85 -5.80
C THR A 47 -5.59 1.46 -5.32
N LEU A 48 -5.54 2.64 -4.70
CA LEU A 48 -6.74 3.30 -4.18
C LEU A 48 -7.71 3.72 -5.30
N GLU A 49 -7.19 4.13 -6.46
CA GLU A 49 -8.00 4.41 -7.65
C GLU A 49 -8.72 3.16 -8.17
N LYS A 50 -8.06 2.00 -8.24
CA LYS A 50 -8.69 0.72 -8.64
C LYS A 50 -9.89 0.35 -7.76
N PHE A 51 -9.83 0.69 -6.47
CA PHE A 51 -10.93 0.45 -5.53
C PHE A 51 -11.93 1.61 -5.43
N GLY A 52 -11.66 2.76 -6.07
CA GLY A 52 -12.52 3.96 -5.98
C GLY A 52 -12.57 4.58 -4.58
N ILE A 53 -11.52 4.39 -3.77
CA ILE A 53 -11.47 4.83 -2.36
C ILE A 53 -10.45 5.96 -2.11
N ASN A 54 -9.81 6.46 -3.16
CA ASN A 54 -8.79 7.52 -3.13
C ASN A 54 -9.19 8.78 -2.33
N ASN A 55 -10.47 9.14 -2.26
CA ASN A 55 -10.96 10.29 -1.48
C ASN A 55 -11.44 9.97 -0.05
N ARG A 56 -11.24 8.75 0.45
CA ARG A 56 -11.83 8.30 1.74
C ARG A 56 -10.85 7.62 2.69
N VAL A 57 -9.56 7.66 2.37
CA VAL A 57 -8.53 6.93 3.10
C VAL A 57 -7.43 7.86 3.61
N SER A 58 -6.81 7.49 4.72
CA SER A 58 -5.55 8.06 5.20
C SER A 58 -4.43 7.06 4.91
N ILE A 59 -3.33 7.53 4.32
CA ILE A 59 -2.21 6.70 3.88
C ILE A 59 -1.08 6.80 4.91
N ASN A 60 -0.63 5.65 5.43
CA ASN A 60 0.56 5.55 6.27
C ASN A 60 1.55 4.57 5.62
N SER A 61 2.77 5.02 5.35
CA SER A 61 3.85 4.20 4.80
C SER A 61 4.92 3.95 5.85
N TYR A 62 5.35 2.69 6.01
CA TYR A 62 6.44 2.31 6.90
C TYR A 62 7.59 1.70 6.09
N ASN A 63 8.76 2.36 6.12
CA ASN A 63 9.98 1.86 5.49
C ASN A 63 10.87 1.20 6.53
N ASN A 64 11.20 -0.08 6.31
CA ASN A 64 12.32 -0.72 6.99
C ASN A 64 13.56 -0.53 6.10
N VAL A 65 14.30 0.56 6.33
CA VAL A 65 15.66 0.68 5.80
C VAL A 65 16.53 -0.23 6.64
N VAL A 66 16.98 -1.35 6.06
CA VAL A 66 18.04 -2.21 6.62
C VAL A 66 19.39 -1.67 6.21
#